data_AF-A0A1W1ZZ23-F1
#
_entry.id   AF-A0A1W1ZZ23-F1
#
_cell.length_a   1.000
_cell.length_b   1.000
_cell.length_c   1.000
_cell.angle_alpha   90.00
_cell.angle_beta   90.00
_cell.angle_gamma   90.00
#
_symmetry.space_group_name_H-M   'P 1'
#
loop_
_entity.id
_entity.type
_entity.pdbx_description
1 polymer ?
#
loop_
_entity_poly.entity_id
_entity_poly.type
_entity_poly.pdbx_seq_one_letter_code
_entity_poly.pdbx_strand_id
1 'polypeptide(L)'
;MTVRRQPDRTESGEGDEARKPSKGDLTSQAILDTAARLLAKRSMHEIGIDELTAGAGVSRSTFYFHFESREAVLYELSERVLREIYHSGIVWFRRSDETPSVAVRRALTATVALWRKHGPVLRASVRGRESDPRLAQLWVEVARRFMRSTAVQIESERRAGLAIAGPPSAKTIARALVLMNEHVCYHQSMAKKSAKWDADIVDTLSTIWLRTIYGPGVEQS
;
A
#
# COMPACT_ATOMS: atom_id res chain seq x y z
N MET A 1 -5.28 -58.85 -16.76
CA MET A 1 -3.82 -58.82 -17.05
C MET A 1 -3.57 -57.60 -17.94
N THR A 2 -2.79 -56.59 -17.59
CA THR A 2 -1.84 -56.42 -16.51
C THR A 2 -1.66 -54.92 -16.29
N VAL A 3 -1.92 -54.50 -15.06
CA VAL A 3 -1.52 -53.21 -14.49
C VAL A 3 0.00 -53.13 -14.57
N ARG A 4 0.55 -52.08 -15.19
CA ARG A 4 1.97 -51.74 -15.04
C ARG A 4 2.10 -50.49 -14.16
N ARG A 5 2.42 -50.74 -12.90
CA ARG A 5 2.82 -49.75 -11.88
C ARG A 5 4.32 -49.47 -11.98
N GLN A 6 4.67 -48.29 -11.45
CA GLN A 6 5.95 -47.78 -10.92
C GLN A 6 6.92 -47.02 -11.84
N PRO A 7 7.75 -46.11 -11.29
CA PRO A 7 7.78 -45.58 -9.92
C PRO A 7 7.71 -44.03 -9.82
N ASP A 8 7.43 -43.64 -8.59
CA ASP A 8 7.59 -42.33 -7.96
C ASP A 8 8.98 -41.72 -8.24
N ARG A 9 9.01 -40.47 -8.71
CA ARG A 9 10.15 -39.57 -8.58
C ARG A 9 9.65 -38.28 -7.97
N THR A 10 9.62 -38.28 -6.64
CA THR A 10 9.95 -37.10 -5.84
C THR A 10 11.33 -36.59 -6.25
N GLU A 11 11.33 -35.49 -7.00
CA GLU A 11 12.44 -34.55 -7.20
C GLU A 11 11.77 -33.19 -7.47
N SER A 12 12.01 -32.08 -6.79
CA SER A 12 12.79 -31.75 -5.61
C SER A 12 12.24 -30.39 -5.17
N GLY A 13 11.80 -30.26 -3.93
CA GLY A 13 11.72 -28.94 -3.32
C GLY A 13 13.14 -28.46 -3.08
N GLU A 14 13.52 -27.34 -3.71
CA GLU A 14 14.70 -26.49 -3.47
C GLU A 14 14.84 -25.60 -4.73
N GLY A 15 14.86 -24.27 -4.70
CA GLY A 15 15.14 -23.38 -3.58
C GLY A 15 14.47 -22.03 -3.79
N ASP A 16 13.70 -21.63 -2.79
CA ASP A 16 13.45 -20.22 -2.46
C ASP A 16 14.21 -19.91 -1.15
N GLU A 17 15.43 -20.44 -1.02
CA GLU A 17 16.36 -19.98 0.00
C GLU A 17 16.76 -18.55 -0.37
N ALA A 18 16.15 -17.59 0.32
CA ALA A 18 16.45 -16.18 0.20
C ALA A 18 17.98 -15.97 0.18
N ARG A 19 18.50 -15.60 -0.99
CA ARG A 19 19.93 -15.31 -1.20
C ARG A 19 20.41 -14.35 -0.11
N LYS A 20 21.51 -14.70 0.57
CA LYS A 20 22.12 -13.83 1.59
C LYS A 20 22.37 -12.43 1.00
N PRO A 21 21.98 -11.35 1.72
CA PRO A 21 22.16 -9.98 1.23
C PRO A 21 23.63 -9.71 0.92
N SER A 22 23.91 -9.11 -0.24
CA SER A 22 25.26 -8.67 -0.57
C SER A 22 25.66 -7.46 0.29
N LYS A 23 26.97 -7.16 0.36
CA LYS A 23 27.46 -5.93 1.00
C LYS A 23 26.83 -4.67 0.37
N GLY A 24 26.57 -4.70 -0.94
CA GLY A 24 25.89 -3.63 -1.64
C GLY A 24 24.44 -3.47 -1.18
N ASP A 25 23.71 -4.57 -1.02
CA ASP A 25 22.31 -4.54 -0.55
C ASP A 25 22.20 -3.99 0.87
N LEU A 26 23.11 -4.41 1.76
CA LEU A 26 23.19 -3.89 3.13
C LEU A 26 23.49 -2.39 3.16
N THR A 27 24.30 -1.90 2.22
CA THR A 27 24.64 -0.49 2.10
C THR A 27 23.45 0.33 1.62
N SER A 28 22.78 -0.11 0.55
CA SER A 28 21.53 0.50 0.08
C SER A 28 20.47 0.52 1.18
N GLN A 29 20.34 -0.59 1.92
CA GLN A 29 19.42 -0.73 3.05
C GLN A 29 19.69 0.32 4.14
N ALA A 30 20.95 0.52 4.54
CA ALA A 30 21.33 1.49 5.56
C ALA A 30 20.99 2.94 5.14
N ILE A 31 21.14 3.26 3.85
CA ILE A 31 20.77 4.57 3.29
C ILE A 31 19.24 4.75 3.35
N LEU A 32 18.47 3.74 2.92
CA LEU A 32 17.01 3.77 2.94
C LEU A 32 16.45 3.89 4.36
N ASP A 33 17.01 3.16 5.33
CA ASP A 33 16.61 3.22 6.73
C ASP A 33 16.93 4.59 7.35
N THR A 34 18.06 5.17 6.98
CA THR A 34 18.41 6.53 7.37
C THR A 34 17.44 7.55 6.79
N ALA A 35 17.10 7.44 5.51
CA ALA A 35 16.10 8.31 4.88
C ALA A 35 14.74 8.19 5.59
N ALA A 36 14.28 6.98 5.89
CA ALA A 36 13.01 6.76 6.60
C ALA A 36 12.99 7.43 7.98
N ARG A 37 14.09 7.33 8.75
CA ARG A 37 14.22 8.00 10.07
C ARG A 37 14.22 9.52 9.95
N LEU A 38 14.87 10.08 8.93
CA LEU A 38 14.92 11.53 8.71
C LEU A 38 13.57 12.08 8.25
N LEU A 39 12.88 11.37 7.35
CA LEU A 39 11.54 11.73 6.89
C LEU A 39 10.50 11.76 8.01
N ALA A 40 10.71 10.99 9.08
CA ALA A 40 9.86 11.04 10.27
C ALA A 40 9.92 12.40 11.01
N LYS A 41 10.96 13.21 10.76
CA LYS A 41 11.21 14.47 11.46
C LYS A 41 11.01 15.71 10.60
N ARG A 42 11.29 15.63 9.30
CA ARG A 42 11.31 16.77 8.37
C ARG A 42 11.02 16.34 6.94
N SER A 43 10.82 17.30 6.04
CA SER A 43 10.50 17.03 4.64
C SER A 43 11.72 16.55 3.84
N MET A 44 11.46 15.90 2.69
CA MET A 44 12.52 15.42 1.79
C MET A 44 13.44 16.57 1.30
N HIS A 45 12.89 17.77 1.12
CA HIS A 45 13.63 18.93 0.66
C HIS A 45 14.70 19.38 1.68
N GLU A 46 14.47 19.15 2.97
CA GLU A 46 15.37 19.53 4.06
C GLU A 46 16.44 18.48 4.36
N ILE A 47 16.41 17.34 3.67
CA ILE A 47 17.38 16.25 3.87
C ILE A 47 18.49 16.38 2.84
N GLY A 48 19.72 16.57 3.33
CA GLY A 48 20.93 16.60 2.51
C GLY A 48 21.55 15.21 2.30
N ILE A 49 22.32 15.06 1.22
CA ILE A 49 23.08 13.82 0.95
C ILE A 49 24.09 13.54 2.06
N ASP A 50 24.73 14.58 2.61
CA ASP A 50 25.73 14.42 3.67
C ASP A 50 25.12 13.87 4.98
N GLU A 51 23.83 14.12 5.21
CA GLU A 51 23.12 13.57 6.37
C GLU A 51 22.71 12.11 6.13
N LEU A 52 22.35 11.77 4.89
CA LEU A 52 22.07 10.39 4.48
C LEU A 52 23.33 9.53 4.60
N THR A 53 24.47 10.02 4.12
CA THR A 53 25.75 9.32 4.16
C THR A 53 26.25 9.17 5.59
N ALA A 54 26.21 10.24 6.39
CA ALA A 54 26.58 10.21 7.81
C ALA A 54 25.70 9.24 8.61
N GLY A 55 24.38 9.29 8.40
CA GLY A 55 23.45 8.41 9.11
C GLY A 55 23.54 6.94 8.70
N ALA A 56 23.97 6.65 7.47
CA ALA A 56 24.19 5.30 6.97
C ALA A 56 25.63 4.78 7.20
N GLY A 57 26.55 5.63 7.65
CA GLY A 57 27.96 5.26 7.88
C GLY A 57 28.75 5.01 6.59
N VAL A 58 28.45 5.75 5.52
CA VAL A 58 29.06 5.57 4.19
C VAL A 58 29.67 6.86 3.67
N SER A 59 30.57 6.75 2.68
CA SER A 59 31.10 7.93 1.99
C SER A 59 30.09 8.48 0.97
N ARG A 60 30.26 9.75 0.57
CA ARG A 60 29.47 10.34 -0.52
C ARG A 60 29.70 9.65 -1.87
N SER A 61 30.93 9.17 -2.13
CA SER A 61 31.22 8.37 -3.32
C SER A 61 30.44 7.04 -3.30
N THR A 62 30.39 6.38 -2.14
CA THR A 62 29.57 5.17 -1.94
C THR A 62 28.09 5.44 -2.14
N PHE A 63 27.57 6.58 -1.66
CA PHE A 63 26.18 6.96 -1.91
C PHE A 63 25.89 7.05 -3.41
N TYR A 64 26.70 7.78 -4.18
CA TYR A 64 26.46 7.95 -5.62
C TYR A 64 26.68 6.66 -6.43
N PHE A 65 27.40 5.68 -5.89
CA PHE A 65 27.45 4.34 -6.47
C PHE A 65 26.10 3.61 -6.37
N HIS A 66 25.31 3.87 -5.32
CA HIS A 66 24.02 3.22 -5.08
C HIS A 66 22.81 4.04 -5.57
N PHE A 67 22.87 5.37 -5.48
CA PHE A 67 21.76 6.26 -5.78
C PHE A 67 22.24 7.51 -6.51
N GLU A 68 21.60 7.80 -7.64
CA GLU A 68 21.91 8.98 -8.46
C GLU A 68 21.54 10.30 -7.76
N SER A 69 20.52 10.27 -6.90
CA SER A 69 20.05 11.44 -6.16
C SER A 69 19.31 11.04 -4.88
N ARG A 70 19.01 12.02 -4.03
CA ARG A 70 18.14 11.81 -2.87
C ARG A 70 16.70 11.46 -3.30
N GLU A 71 16.22 11.99 -4.42
CA GLU A 71 14.91 11.66 -4.99
C GLU A 71 14.86 10.20 -5.44
N ALA A 72 15.96 9.65 -5.97
CA ALA A 72 16.07 8.21 -6.24
C ALA A 72 15.95 7.37 -4.95
N VAL A 73 16.56 7.82 -3.84
CA VAL A 73 16.37 7.16 -2.52
C VAL A 73 14.91 7.18 -2.10
N LEU A 74 14.21 8.31 -2.26
CA LEU A 74 12.78 8.40 -1.94
C LEU A 74 11.96 7.47 -2.83
N TYR A 75 12.22 7.43 -4.13
CA TYR A 75 11.54 6.51 -5.06
C TYR A 75 11.68 5.05 -4.61
N GLU A 76 12.90 4.58 -4.38
CA GLU A 76 13.18 3.21 -3.95
C GLU A 76 12.54 2.87 -2.59
N LEU A 77 12.61 3.82 -1.63
CA LEU A 77 11.96 3.67 -0.33
C LEU A 77 10.44 3.57 -0.48
N SER A 78 9.85 4.39 -1.35
CA SER A 78 8.41 4.39 -1.64
C SER A 78 7.98 3.08 -2.28
N GLU A 79 8.73 2.62 -3.27
CA GLU A 79 8.46 1.38 -3.99
C GLU A 79 8.49 0.18 -3.05
N ARG A 80 9.47 0.11 -2.14
CA ARG A 80 9.54 -0.94 -1.12
C ARG A 80 8.33 -0.94 -0.20
N VAL A 81 7.95 0.22 0.33
CA VAL A 81 6.76 0.34 1.19
C VAL A 81 5.51 -0.12 0.43
N LEU A 82 5.34 0.30 -0.82
CA LEU A 82 4.21 -0.10 -1.66
C LEU A 82 4.23 -1.59 -2.02
N ARG A 83 5.40 -2.21 -2.20
CA ARG A 83 5.52 -3.68 -2.33
C ARG A 83 5.02 -4.41 -1.09
N GLU A 84 5.44 -3.99 0.10
CA GLU A 84 4.95 -4.57 1.37
C GLU A 84 3.41 -4.49 1.45
N ILE A 85 2.84 -3.37 1.01
CA ILE A 85 1.39 -3.15 0.95
C ILE A 85 0.71 -4.15 0.02
N TYR A 86 1.24 -4.36 -1.17
CA TYR A 86 0.65 -5.27 -2.16
C TYR A 86 0.57 -6.71 -1.66
N HIS A 87 1.61 -7.17 -0.96
CA HIS A 87 1.69 -8.53 -0.44
C HIS A 87 0.80 -8.76 0.79
N SER A 88 0.38 -7.70 1.49
CA SER A 88 -0.42 -7.84 2.71
C SER A 88 -1.80 -8.47 2.49
N GLY A 89 -2.39 -8.35 1.30
CA GLY A 89 -3.72 -8.91 0.97
C GLY A 89 -4.90 -8.23 1.68
N ILE A 90 -4.70 -7.77 2.91
CA ILE A 90 -5.73 -7.31 3.85
C ILE A 90 -6.28 -5.92 3.53
N VAL A 91 -5.51 -5.09 2.82
CA VAL A 91 -5.93 -3.74 2.38
C VAL A 91 -6.88 -3.77 1.18
N TRP A 92 -7.01 -4.91 0.50
CA TRP A 92 -7.88 -5.02 -0.66
C TRP A 92 -9.33 -5.25 -0.24
N PHE A 93 -10.25 -4.49 -0.83
CA PHE A 93 -11.66 -4.83 -0.77
C PHE A 93 -11.92 -6.02 -1.70
N ARG A 94 -11.79 -7.21 -1.11
CA ARG A 94 -12.11 -8.52 -1.70
C ARG A 94 -12.88 -9.29 -0.66
N ARG A 95 -14.13 -9.63 -0.97
CA ARG A 95 -15.04 -10.31 -0.07
C ARG A 95 -15.20 -11.76 -0.54
N SER A 96 -15.08 -12.68 0.40
CA SER A 96 -15.48 -14.08 0.22
C SER A 96 -16.79 -14.28 1.00
N ASP A 97 -16.74 -14.98 2.13
CA ASP A 97 -17.94 -15.35 2.90
C ASP A 97 -18.30 -14.36 4.02
N GLU A 98 -17.49 -13.33 4.24
CA GLU A 98 -17.75 -12.28 5.23
C GLU A 98 -18.90 -11.35 4.78
N THR A 99 -19.58 -10.69 5.73
CA THR A 99 -20.59 -9.69 5.40
C THR A 99 -19.95 -8.45 4.77
N PRO A 100 -20.68 -7.67 3.95
CA PRO A 100 -20.18 -6.42 3.38
C PRO A 100 -19.56 -5.46 4.39
N SER A 101 -20.19 -5.32 5.56
CA SER A 101 -19.76 -4.42 6.64
C SER A 101 -18.39 -4.84 7.19
N VAL A 102 -18.20 -6.13 7.45
CA VAL A 102 -16.93 -6.69 7.94
C VAL A 102 -15.81 -6.52 6.90
N ALA A 103 -16.06 -6.83 5.63
CA ALA A 103 -15.07 -6.70 4.56
C ALA A 103 -14.57 -5.26 4.39
N VAL A 104 -15.50 -4.30 4.34
CA VAL A 104 -15.19 -2.88 4.17
C VAL A 104 -14.40 -2.37 5.38
N ARG A 105 -14.87 -2.66 6.61
CA ARG A 105 -14.21 -2.22 7.84
C ARG A 105 -12.80 -2.79 7.94
N ARG A 106 -12.59 -4.07 7.61
CA ARG A 106 -11.28 -4.74 7.60
C ARG A 106 -10.30 -4.03 6.66
N ALA A 107 -10.70 -3.82 5.40
CA ALA A 107 -9.86 -3.18 4.41
C ALA A 107 -9.49 -1.72 4.78
N LEU A 108 -10.44 -0.96 5.32
CA LEU A 108 -10.23 0.41 5.76
C LEU A 108 -9.36 0.50 7.02
N THR A 109 -9.57 -0.39 7.99
CA THR A 109 -8.71 -0.50 9.18
C THR A 109 -7.26 -0.76 8.79
N ALA A 110 -7.05 -1.72 7.89
CA ALA A 110 -5.72 -2.03 7.38
C ALA A 110 -5.10 -0.83 6.64
N THR A 111 -5.89 -0.11 5.85
CA THR A 111 -5.43 1.09 5.13
C THR A 111 -5.01 2.19 6.10
N VAL A 112 -5.80 2.49 7.13
CA VAL A 112 -5.45 3.49 8.15
C VAL A 112 -4.19 3.07 8.91
N ALA A 113 -4.11 1.82 9.37
CA ALA A 113 -2.94 1.29 10.08
C ALA A 113 -1.66 1.38 9.24
N LEU A 114 -1.78 1.11 7.94
CA LEU A 114 -0.69 1.22 7.00
C LEU A 114 -0.16 2.65 6.87
N TRP A 115 -1.06 3.62 6.68
CA TRP A 115 -0.70 5.04 6.64
C TRP A 115 -0.13 5.53 7.98
N ARG A 116 -0.55 4.95 9.10
CA ARG A 116 0.06 5.22 10.42
C ARG A 116 1.48 4.66 10.53
N LYS A 117 1.72 3.46 9.99
CA LYS A 117 3.02 2.79 10.02
C LYS A 117 4.05 3.48 9.11
N HIS A 118 3.67 3.81 7.88
CA HIS A 118 4.58 4.33 6.85
C HIS A 118 4.33 5.80 6.48
N GLY A 119 3.53 6.53 7.27
CA GLY A 119 3.07 7.88 6.97
C GLY A 119 4.15 8.85 6.50
N PRO A 120 5.30 8.98 7.18
CA PRO A 120 6.37 9.88 6.74
C PRO A 120 6.84 9.62 5.30
N VAL A 121 7.05 8.35 4.94
CA VAL A 121 7.46 7.96 3.59
C VAL A 121 6.32 8.23 2.62
N LEU A 122 5.12 7.67 2.84
CA LEU A 122 4.00 7.80 1.93
C LEU A 122 3.64 9.26 1.65
N ARG A 123 3.66 10.14 2.65
CA ARG A 123 3.41 11.57 2.46
C ARG A 123 4.51 12.26 1.65
N ALA A 124 5.78 11.91 1.89
CA ALA A 124 6.88 12.43 1.08
C ALA A 124 6.74 11.96 -0.38
N SER A 125 6.38 10.70 -0.61
CA SER A 125 6.11 10.14 -1.93
C SER A 125 4.95 10.84 -2.63
N VAL A 126 3.86 11.18 -1.91
CA VAL A 126 2.71 11.91 -2.46
C VAL A 126 3.14 13.30 -2.96
N ARG A 127 3.88 14.04 -2.14
CA ARG A 127 4.38 15.39 -2.50
C ARG A 127 5.38 15.32 -3.65
N GLY A 128 6.23 14.29 -3.64
CA GLY A 128 7.23 14.08 -4.69
C GLY A 128 6.66 13.79 -6.08
N ARG A 129 5.36 13.46 -6.19
CA ARG A 129 4.70 13.26 -7.50
C ARG A 129 4.75 14.50 -8.39
N GLU A 130 4.83 15.69 -7.81
CA GLU A 130 4.88 16.96 -8.56
C GLU A 130 6.24 17.19 -9.24
N SER A 131 7.31 16.61 -8.68
CA SER A 131 8.69 16.87 -9.09
C SER A 131 9.43 15.65 -9.66
N ASP A 132 8.97 14.42 -9.38
CA ASP A 132 9.57 13.18 -9.90
C ASP A 132 8.53 12.34 -10.67
N PRO A 133 8.65 12.22 -12.01
CA PRO A 133 7.75 11.43 -12.84
C PRO A 133 7.65 9.96 -12.42
N ARG A 134 8.71 9.39 -11.84
CA ARG A 134 8.71 7.99 -11.38
C ARG A 134 7.77 7.82 -10.19
N LEU A 135 7.78 8.77 -9.25
CA LEU A 135 6.83 8.79 -8.13
C LEU A 135 5.40 9.02 -8.62
N ALA A 136 5.19 9.92 -9.58
CA ALA A 136 3.88 10.13 -10.19
C ALA A 136 3.32 8.83 -10.79
N GLN A 137 4.13 8.14 -11.60
CA GLN A 137 3.76 6.88 -12.22
C GLN A 137 3.49 5.78 -11.20
N LEU A 138 4.37 5.64 -10.20
CA LEU A 138 4.24 4.67 -9.11
C LEU A 138 2.87 4.78 -8.44
N TRP A 139 2.44 6.00 -8.12
CA TRP A 139 1.16 6.24 -7.46
C TRP A 139 -0.05 6.08 -8.38
N VAL A 140 0.07 6.44 -9.65
CA VAL A 140 -0.96 6.14 -10.65
C VAL A 140 -1.19 4.62 -10.73
N GLU A 141 -0.13 3.82 -10.69
CA GLU A 141 -0.25 2.36 -10.72
C GLU A 141 -0.88 1.79 -9.46
N VAL A 142 -0.49 2.29 -8.28
CA VAL A 142 -1.10 1.96 -6.99
C VAL A 142 -2.61 2.21 -7.06
N ALA A 143 -3.00 3.44 -7.37
CA ALA A 143 -4.40 3.86 -7.44
C ALA A 143 -5.19 3.00 -8.43
N ARG A 144 -4.65 2.74 -9.63
CA ARG A 144 -5.27 1.89 -10.64
C ARG A 144 -5.51 0.46 -10.15
N ARG A 145 -4.58 -0.14 -9.39
CA ARG A 145 -4.75 -1.49 -8.83
C ARG A 145 -5.91 -1.53 -7.84
N PHE A 146 -5.98 -0.56 -6.91
CA PHE A 146 -7.08 -0.45 -5.95
C PHE A 146 -8.43 -0.22 -6.64
N MET A 147 -8.49 0.72 -7.57
CA MET A 147 -9.71 1.01 -8.33
C MET A 147 -10.22 -0.21 -9.08
N ARG A 148 -9.33 -0.97 -9.74
CA ARG A 148 -9.72 -2.20 -10.44
C ARG A 148 -10.26 -3.25 -9.48
N SER A 149 -9.57 -3.52 -8.37
CA SER A 149 -10.02 -4.52 -7.39
C SER A 149 -11.39 -4.15 -6.82
N THR A 150 -11.58 -2.90 -6.41
CA THR A 150 -12.85 -2.40 -5.86
C THR A 150 -13.96 -2.46 -6.91
N ALA A 151 -13.70 -2.05 -8.16
CA ALA A 151 -14.71 -2.11 -9.21
C ALA A 151 -15.14 -3.56 -9.52
N VAL A 152 -14.19 -4.51 -9.56
CA VAL A 152 -14.49 -5.94 -9.75
C VAL A 152 -15.36 -6.46 -8.60
N GLN A 153 -15.04 -6.10 -7.36
CA GLN A 153 -15.85 -6.50 -6.21
C GLN A 153 -17.27 -5.93 -6.30
N ILE A 154 -17.43 -4.62 -6.57
CA ILE A 154 -18.75 -3.99 -6.71
C ILE A 154 -19.58 -4.68 -7.80
N GLU A 155 -19.01 -4.99 -8.96
CA GLU A 155 -19.74 -5.71 -10.02
C GLU A 155 -20.09 -7.15 -9.62
N SER A 156 -19.28 -7.78 -8.76
CA SER A 156 -19.60 -9.08 -8.18
C SER A 156 -20.80 -8.99 -7.23
N GLU A 157 -20.81 -8.01 -6.34
CA GLU A 157 -21.92 -7.75 -5.42
C GLU A 157 -23.22 -7.42 -6.17
N ARG A 158 -23.14 -6.64 -7.25
CA ARG A 158 -24.28 -6.31 -8.12
C ARG A 158 -24.86 -7.55 -8.80
N ARG A 159 -24.00 -8.42 -9.35
CA ARG A 159 -24.42 -9.70 -9.96
C ARG A 159 -25.07 -10.65 -8.94
N ALA A 160 -24.64 -10.59 -7.68
CA ALA A 160 -25.24 -11.35 -6.59
C ALA A 160 -26.53 -10.71 -6.03
N GLY A 161 -26.95 -9.54 -6.53
CA GLY A 161 -28.13 -8.82 -6.04
C GLY A 161 -27.94 -8.16 -4.66
N LEU A 162 -26.70 -8.04 -4.18
CA LEU A 162 -26.37 -7.46 -2.87
C LEU A 162 -26.15 -5.94 -2.96
N ALA A 163 -25.53 -5.44 -4.02
CA ALA A 163 -25.22 -4.02 -4.21
C ALA A 163 -26.22 -3.31 -5.16
N ILE A 164 -26.33 -1.99 -5.02
CA ILE A 164 -27.20 -1.17 -5.88
C ILE A 164 -26.74 -1.28 -7.34
N ALA A 165 -27.66 -1.70 -8.21
CA ALA A 165 -27.44 -1.79 -9.64
C ALA A 165 -27.57 -0.41 -10.34
N GLY A 166 -27.11 -0.33 -11.59
CA GLY A 166 -27.26 0.86 -12.42
C GLY A 166 -26.17 1.93 -12.19
N PRO A 167 -26.37 3.14 -12.73
CA PRO A 167 -25.40 4.23 -12.58
C PRO A 167 -25.31 4.74 -11.13
N PRO A 168 -24.14 5.26 -10.70
CA PRO A 168 -22.89 5.34 -11.45
C PRO A 168 -22.20 3.97 -11.64
N SER A 169 -21.31 3.88 -12.64
CA SER A 169 -20.56 2.65 -12.91
C SER A 169 -19.67 2.25 -11.73
N ALA A 170 -19.44 0.94 -11.52
CA ALA A 170 -18.54 0.47 -10.47
C ALA A 170 -17.14 1.09 -10.57
N LYS A 171 -16.65 1.34 -11.80
CA LYS A 171 -15.36 2.02 -12.04
C LYS A 171 -15.33 3.44 -11.48
N THR A 172 -16.40 4.21 -11.71
CA THR A 172 -16.49 5.60 -11.23
C THR A 172 -16.66 5.65 -9.71
N ILE A 173 -17.48 4.76 -9.14
CA ILE A 173 -17.61 4.61 -7.68
C ILE A 173 -16.26 4.26 -7.06
N ALA A 174 -15.58 3.23 -7.59
CA ALA A 174 -14.28 2.80 -7.10
C ALA A 174 -13.24 3.93 -7.17
N ARG A 175 -13.23 4.71 -8.26
CA ARG A 175 -12.33 5.86 -8.38
C ARG A 175 -12.57 6.88 -7.28
N ALA A 176 -13.82 7.29 -7.06
CA ALA A 176 -14.16 8.28 -6.03
C ALA A 176 -13.79 7.79 -4.63
N LEU A 177 -14.18 6.56 -4.29
CA LEU A 177 -13.93 5.98 -2.97
C LEU A 177 -12.43 5.79 -2.68
N VAL A 178 -11.65 5.32 -3.66
CA VAL A 178 -10.20 5.13 -3.49
C VAL A 178 -9.48 6.47 -3.32
N LEU A 179 -9.82 7.49 -4.11
CA LEU A 179 -9.21 8.82 -3.98
C LEU A 179 -9.59 9.51 -2.66
N MET A 180 -10.84 9.33 -2.21
CA MET A 180 -11.29 9.80 -0.90
C MET A 180 -10.45 9.16 0.23
N ASN A 181 -10.28 7.84 0.19
CA ASN A 181 -9.49 7.13 1.20
C ASN A 181 -8.05 7.62 1.24
N GLU A 182 -7.40 7.76 0.08
CA GLU A 182 -6.03 8.28 -0.01
C GLU A 182 -5.91 9.64 0.68
N HIS A 183 -6.81 10.58 0.35
CA HIS A 183 -6.79 11.93 0.89
C HIS A 183 -7.03 11.96 2.40
N VAL A 184 -8.05 11.23 2.88
CA VAL A 184 -8.36 11.14 4.32
C VAL A 184 -7.21 10.50 5.09
N CYS A 185 -6.64 9.39 4.60
CA CYS A 185 -5.55 8.70 5.28
C CYS A 185 -4.24 9.52 5.25
N TYR A 186 -3.97 10.27 4.17
CA TYR A 186 -2.85 11.20 4.10
C TYR A 186 -2.92 12.21 5.25
N HIS A 187 -4.05 12.90 5.41
CA HIS A 187 -4.22 13.88 6.48
C HIS A 187 -4.27 13.25 7.87
N GLN A 188 -4.97 12.11 8.03
CA GLN A 188 -5.02 11.40 9.30
C GLN A 188 -3.63 10.99 9.77
N SER A 189 -2.75 10.57 8.86
CA SER A 189 -1.36 10.20 9.19
C SER A 189 -0.51 11.36 9.71
N MET A 190 -0.91 12.62 9.45
CA MET A 190 -0.26 13.82 9.97
C MET A 190 -0.74 14.19 11.37
N ALA A 191 -1.97 13.83 11.73
CA ALA A 191 -2.54 14.10 13.03
C ALA A 191 -1.82 13.30 14.13
N LYS A 192 -1.91 13.76 15.38
CA LYS A 192 -1.42 13.01 16.55
C LYS A 192 -2.02 11.61 16.56
N LYS A 193 -1.21 10.61 16.94
CA LYS A 193 -1.68 9.21 17.04
C LYS A 193 -2.76 9.12 18.11
N SER A 194 -3.91 8.57 17.75
CA SER A 194 -5.06 8.37 18.64
C SER A 194 -5.86 7.19 18.11
N ALA A 195 -5.89 6.10 18.87
CA ALA A 195 -6.65 4.90 18.50
C ALA A 195 -8.14 5.20 18.34
N LYS A 196 -8.68 6.10 19.19
CA LYS A 196 -10.06 6.56 19.09
C LYS A 196 -10.30 7.28 17.76
N TRP A 197 -9.47 8.26 17.40
CA TRP A 197 -9.67 9.00 16.15
C TRP A 197 -9.44 8.14 14.91
N ASP A 198 -8.50 7.20 14.98
CA ASP A 198 -8.30 6.22 13.89
C ASP A 198 -9.54 5.34 13.71
N ALA A 199 -10.17 4.89 14.81
CA ALA A 199 -11.44 4.17 14.75
C ALA A 199 -12.59 5.04 14.20
N ASP A 200 -12.73 6.28 14.67
CA ASP A 200 -13.76 7.21 14.20
C ASP A 200 -13.64 7.47 12.67
N ILE A 201 -12.40 7.55 12.13
CA ILE A 201 -12.16 7.66 10.67
C ILE A 201 -12.53 6.37 9.93
N VAL A 202 -12.18 5.20 10.47
CA VAL A 202 -12.56 3.91 9.88
C VAL A 202 -14.08 3.78 9.83
N ASP A 203 -14.79 4.15 10.90
CA ASP A 203 -16.25 4.13 10.96
C ASP A 203 -16.85 5.04 9.89
N THR A 204 -16.36 6.28 9.81
CA THR A 204 -16.81 7.26 8.82
C THR A 204 -16.63 6.77 7.38
N LEU A 205 -15.43 6.30 7.03
CA LEU A 205 -15.13 5.77 5.71
C LEU A 205 -15.97 4.52 5.40
N SER A 206 -16.17 3.63 6.39
CA SER A 206 -16.96 2.42 6.23
C SER A 206 -18.42 2.75 5.92
N THR A 207 -19.01 3.69 6.66
CA THR A 207 -20.37 4.17 6.42
C THR A 207 -20.52 4.75 5.01
N ILE A 208 -19.58 5.57 4.55
CA ILE A 208 -19.62 6.15 3.20
C ILE A 208 -19.56 5.04 2.13
N TRP A 209 -18.62 4.10 2.27
CA TRP A 209 -18.47 2.97 1.35
C TRP A 209 -19.74 2.11 1.30
N LEU A 210 -20.27 1.72 2.46
CA LEU A 210 -21.43 0.84 2.56
C LEU A 210 -22.67 1.50 1.96
N ARG A 211 -22.96 2.75 2.31
CA ARG A 211 -24.11 3.49 1.77
C ARG A 211 -23.99 3.74 0.28
N THR A 212 -22.77 3.99 -0.22
CA THR A 212 -22.53 4.20 -1.66
C THR A 212 -22.72 2.94 -2.48
N ILE A 213 -22.27 1.79 -1.97
CA ILE A 213 -22.27 0.52 -2.73
C ILE A 213 -23.60 -0.24 -2.56
N TYR A 214 -24.15 -0.27 -1.34
CA TYR A 214 -25.26 -1.14 -0.99
C TYR A 214 -26.55 -0.39 -0.63
N GLY A 215 -26.49 0.92 -0.42
CA GLY A 215 -27.66 1.74 -0.08
C GLY A 215 -27.97 1.84 1.41
N PRO A 216 -29.05 2.56 1.78
CA PRO A 216 -29.47 2.70 3.17
C PRO A 216 -30.04 1.37 3.68
N GLY A 217 -29.41 0.76 4.70
CA GLY A 217 -29.95 -0.42 5.40
C GLY A 217 -28.96 -1.55 5.73
N VAL A 218 -27.73 -1.54 5.19
CA VAL A 218 -26.75 -2.65 5.37
C VAL A 218 -25.93 -2.55 6.67
N GLU A 219 -26.20 -1.58 7.52
CA GLU A 219 -25.45 -1.36 8.78
C GLU A 219 -25.78 -2.38 9.89
N GLN A 220 -26.77 -3.29 9.72
CA GLN A 220 -27.28 -4.16 10.79
C GLN A 220 -27.22 -5.68 10.50
N SER A 221 -26.35 -6.14 9.59
CA SER A 221 -26.20 -7.59 9.29
C SER A 221 -24.76 -8.05 9.34
#